data_AF-Q7QDA1-F1
#
_entry.id   AF-Q7QDA1-F1
#
_cell.length_a   1.000
_cell.length_b   1.000
_cell.length_c   1.000
_cell.angle_alpha   90.00
_cell.angle_beta   90.00
_cell.angle_gamma   90.00
#
_symmetry.space_group_name_H-M   'P 1'
#
loop_
_entity.id
_entity.type
_entity.pdbx_description
1 polymer ?
#
loop_
_entity_poly.entity_id
_entity_poly.type
_entity_poly.pdbx_seq_one_letter_code
_entity_poly.pdbx_strand_id
1 'polypeptide(L)'
;MPRRKPITKLGVFGKYDQNPEQAVENYFESKLNNKCYINVPGWDVARNGFELKGIHNDREYMEITKEQHRMREQAQRQVVTNRKRLEQTTELLQRMRAEFVELNDFLKDCEMKEQGALDTVKREKEKHVQYEEKIAQLESDLEQLDEFVVKYEETINQFEPFEKVMEQTIAESKTYETMQDLIQRCDSLLLAQVEISAVEQQKIQEIEEIRQNLFKATKTALHIITGLNNDLSELLTQYVAAKEEGLRWEKSVTVVKSYMVENESSINCLLDAINHVYILLRKRRGSQPKAPRGDVETQLDHIKEEIEILHEVRRLAAAKLRNEGHSLCAEKGTQRRKTAL
;
A
#
# COMPACT_ATOMS: atom_id res chain seq x y z
N MET A 1 115.74 -69.64 57.78
CA MET A 1 114.70 -68.60 57.57
C MET A 1 113.37 -69.14 58.06
N PRO A 2 112.58 -68.38 58.84
CA PRO A 2 111.26 -68.82 59.26
C PRO A 2 110.33 -68.88 58.03
N ARG A 3 109.44 -69.88 57.99
CA ARG A 3 108.41 -69.98 56.94
C ARG A 3 107.59 -68.69 56.93
N ARG A 4 107.76 -67.83 55.92
CA ARG A 4 106.71 -66.88 55.56
C ARG A 4 105.60 -67.70 54.90
N LYS A 5 104.51 -67.93 55.63
CA LYS A 5 103.27 -68.35 54.98
C LYS A 5 102.97 -67.29 53.93
N PRO A 6 102.57 -67.65 52.70
CA PRO A 6 102.08 -66.66 51.75
C PRO A 6 101.00 -65.86 52.47
N ILE A 7 101.24 -64.56 52.62
CA ILE A 7 100.31 -63.63 53.23
C ILE A 7 99.06 -63.66 52.34
N THR A 8 98.03 -64.38 52.76
CA THR A 8 96.73 -64.44 52.06
C THR A 8 95.98 -63.12 52.14
N LYS A 9 96.52 -62.10 52.81
CA LYS A 9 95.98 -60.74 52.77
C LYS A 9 96.50 -60.02 51.52
N LEU A 10 96.02 -60.47 50.37
CA LEU A 10 96.05 -59.68 49.13
C LEU A 10 95.01 -58.56 49.27
N GLY A 11 95.38 -57.34 48.90
CA GLY A 11 94.42 -56.26 48.70
C GLY A 11 93.60 -56.56 47.45
N VAL A 12 92.54 -57.36 47.59
CA VAL A 12 91.71 -57.79 46.46
C VAL A 12 90.61 -56.76 46.19
N PHE A 13 90.56 -56.22 44.97
CA PHE A 13 89.36 -55.58 44.41
C PHE A 13 88.80 -56.51 43.31
N GLY A 14 87.77 -57.30 43.62
CA GLY A 14 87.13 -58.20 42.64
C GLY A 14 87.97 -59.42 42.24
N LYS A 15 88.07 -59.70 40.93
CA LYS A 15 88.74 -60.92 40.36
C LYS A 15 90.16 -60.67 39.83
N TYR A 16 90.69 -59.46 39.95
CA TYR A 16 91.98 -59.08 39.40
C TYR A 16 92.93 -58.67 40.53
N ASP A 17 94.16 -59.19 40.48
CA ASP A 17 95.23 -58.84 41.41
C ASP A 17 95.80 -57.46 41.04
N GLN A 18 95.97 -56.57 42.02
CA GLN A 18 96.48 -55.21 41.77
C GLN A 18 97.99 -55.20 41.45
N ASN A 19 98.74 -56.24 41.84
CA ASN A 19 100.18 -56.36 41.58
C ASN A 19 100.56 -57.78 41.07
N PRO A 20 100.27 -58.14 39.80
CA PRO A 20 100.51 -59.49 39.27
C PRO A 20 101.99 -59.89 39.25
N GLU A 21 102.91 -58.94 39.05
CA GLU A 21 104.35 -59.20 39.04
C GLU A 21 104.85 -59.73 40.39
N GLN A 22 104.37 -59.11 41.47
CA GLN A 22 104.69 -59.52 42.84
C GLN A 22 104.07 -60.87 43.19
N ALA A 23 102.90 -61.19 42.64
CA ALA A 23 102.26 -62.50 42.82
C ALA A 23 103.04 -63.62 42.12
N VAL A 24 103.57 -63.35 40.92
CA VAL A 24 104.43 -64.27 40.17
C VAL A 24 105.76 -64.49 40.88
N GLU A 25 106.40 -63.42 41.37
CA GLU A 25 107.64 -63.49 42.17
C GLU A 25 107.44 -64.34 43.43
N ASN A 26 106.38 -64.09 44.18
CA ASN A 26 106.03 -64.88 45.37
C ASN A 26 105.73 -66.36 45.04
N TYR A 27 105.10 -66.63 43.89
CA TYR A 27 104.87 -68.00 43.43
C TYR A 27 106.17 -68.72 43.09
N PHE A 28 107.11 -68.04 42.42
CA PHE A 28 108.43 -68.59 42.11
C PHE A 28 109.26 -68.82 43.37
N GLU A 29 109.29 -67.87 44.31
CA GLU A 29 109.95 -68.04 45.60
C GLU A 29 109.35 -69.21 46.40
N SER A 30 108.03 -69.37 46.38
CA SER A 30 107.34 -70.49 47.03
C SER A 30 107.70 -71.84 46.39
N LYS A 31 107.75 -71.90 45.06
CA LYS A 31 108.18 -73.10 44.31
C LYS A 31 109.66 -73.43 44.54
N LEU A 32 110.53 -72.43 44.61
CA LEU A 32 111.96 -72.59 44.85
C LEU A 32 112.22 -73.09 46.28
N ASN A 33 111.53 -72.51 47.26
CA ASN A 33 111.59 -72.95 48.66
C ASN A 33 111.07 -74.39 48.86
N ASN A 34 110.13 -74.86 48.04
CA ASN A 34 109.68 -76.26 48.08
C ASN A 34 110.68 -77.24 47.44
N LYS A 35 111.54 -76.81 46.51
CA LYS A 35 112.53 -77.68 45.83
C LYS A 35 113.86 -77.80 46.60
N CYS A 36 114.32 -76.74 47.25
CA CYS A 36 115.58 -76.71 48.02
C CYS A 36 115.37 -76.99 49.52
N TYR A 37 114.59 -78.02 49.85
CA TYR A 37 114.33 -78.37 51.25
C TYR A 37 115.40 -79.31 51.79
N ILE A 38 116.43 -78.75 52.44
CA ILE A 38 117.31 -79.52 53.32
C ILE A 38 116.53 -79.74 54.62
N ASN A 39 116.08 -80.98 54.85
CA ASN A 39 115.43 -81.38 56.09
C ASN A 39 116.52 -81.55 57.16
N VAL A 40 116.97 -80.43 57.75
CA VAL A 40 117.98 -80.45 58.81
C VAL A 40 117.40 -81.21 60.01
N PRO A 41 118.02 -82.31 60.47
CA PRO A 41 117.53 -83.06 61.61
C PRO A 41 117.43 -82.14 62.83
N GLY A 42 116.33 -82.20 63.59
CA GLY A 42 116.01 -81.23 64.65
C GLY A 42 116.96 -81.18 65.85
N TRP A 43 118.14 -81.80 65.79
CA TRP A 43 119.23 -81.64 66.75
C TRP A 43 120.24 -80.56 66.33
N ASP A 44 120.34 -80.22 65.04
CA ASP A 44 121.25 -79.19 64.50
C ASP A 44 120.50 -77.95 63.98
N VAL A 45 119.33 -77.70 64.58
CA VAL A 45 118.68 -76.40 64.56
C VAL A 45 118.74 -75.93 66.00
N ALA A 46 119.36 -74.78 66.25
CA ALA A 46 119.42 -74.19 67.58
C ALA A 46 118.01 -74.23 68.19
N ARG A 47 117.77 -75.18 69.09
CA ARG A 47 116.55 -75.22 69.87
C ARG A 47 116.69 -74.06 70.84
N ASN A 48 116.19 -72.91 70.42
CA ASN A 48 115.82 -71.85 71.34
C ASN A 48 115.06 -72.55 72.48
N GLY A 49 115.66 -72.62 73.67
CA GLY A 49 115.08 -73.29 74.83
C GLY A 49 113.66 -72.79 75.08
N PHE A 50 112.85 -73.54 75.82
CA PHE A 50 111.49 -73.10 76.17
C PHE A 50 111.48 -71.65 76.68
N GLU A 51 112.50 -71.28 77.46
CA GLU A 51 112.75 -69.92 77.94
C GLU A 51 113.02 -68.91 76.82
N LEU A 52 113.88 -69.21 75.84
CA LEU A 52 114.16 -68.32 74.71
C LEU A 52 112.95 -68.18 73.76
N LYS A 53 112.16 -69.25 73.59
CA LYS A 53 110.88 -69.20 72.85
C LYS A 53 109.82 -68.42 73.62
N GLY A 54 109.76 -68.54 74.95
CA GLY A 54 108.93 -67.70 75.81
C GLY A 54 109.28 -66.23 75.64
N ILE A 55 110.56 -65.88 75.74
CA ILE A 55 111.06 -64.50 75.52
C ILE A 55 110.73 -63.99 74.10
N HIS A 56 110.84 -64.83 73.07
CA HIS A 56 110.50 -64.45 71.71
C HIS A 56 108.99 -64.25 71.52
N ASN A 57 108.18 -65.16 72.06
CA ASN A 57 106.71 -65.09 72.00
C ASN A 57 106.18 -63.92 72.83
N ASP A 58 106.82 -63.58 73.96
CA ASP A 58 106.50 -62.40 74.75
C ASP A 58 106.86 -61.11 74.02
N ARG A 59 107.99 -61.08 73.29
CA ARG A 59 108.36 -59.96 72.41
C ARG A 59 107.38 -59.81 71.25
N GLU A 60 107.02 -60.90 70.58
CA GLU A 60 106.01 -60.92 69.52
C GLU A 60 104.63 -60.50 70.07
N TYR A 61 104.25 -60.98 71.24
CA TYR A 61 103.01 -60.60 71.92
C TYR A 61 103.00 -59.12 72.28
N MET A 62 104.13 -58.58 72.78
CA MET A 62 104.28 -57.15 73.01
C MET A 62 104.19 -56.33 71.72
N GLU A 63 104.80 -56.78 70.62
CA GLU A 63 104.71 -56.12 69.31
C GLU A 63 103.29 -56.16 68.75
N ILE A 64 102.61 -57.32 68.82
CA ILE A 64 101.22 -57.48 68.40
C ILE A 64 100.29 -56.64 69.26
N THR A 65 100.51 -56.58 70.58
CA THR A 65 99.69 -55.77 71.49
C THR A 65 99.89 -54.28 71.21
N LYS A 66 101.13 -53.83 70.97
CA LYS A 66 101.43 -52.46 70.53
C LYS A 66 100.74 -52.14 69.19
N GLU A 67 100.78 -53.07 68.23
CA GLU A 67 100.15 -52.90 66.93
C GLU A 67 98.61 -52.90 67.02
N GLN A 68 98.02 -53.76 67.85
CA GLN A 68 96.58 -53.76 68.13
C GLN A 68 96.14 -52.45 68.79
N HIS A 69 96.93 -51.92 69.72
CA HIS A 69 96.68 -50.60 70.29
C HIS A 69 96.77 -49.50 69.23
N ARG A 70 97.79 -49.51 68.38
CA ARG A 70 97.94 -48.57 67.25
C ARG A 70 96.74 -48.64 66.30
N MET A 71 96.30 -49.84 65.94
CA MET A 71 95.14 -50.06 65.07
C MET A 71 93.83 -49.60 65.71
N ARG A 72 93.62 -49.85 67.02
CA ARG A 72 92.45 -49.35 67.75
C ARG A 72 92.44 -47.82 67.80
N GLU A 73 93.58 -47.20 68.10
CA GLU A 73 93.70 -45.74 68.08
C GLU A 73 93.42 -45.18 66.68
N GLN A 74 93.96 -45.80 65.63
CA GLN A 74 93.72 -45.37 64.25
C GLN A 74 92.25 -45.54 63.84
N ALA A 75 91.63 -46.67 64.16
CA ALA A 75 90.22 -46.92 63.90
C ALA A 75 89.33 -45.92 64.66
N GLN A 76 89.66 -45.61 65.90
CA GLN A 76 88.93 -44.65 66.71
C GLN A 76 89.08 -43.22 66.16
N ARG A 77 90.29 -42.83 65.73
CA ARG A 77 90.50 -41.57 65.00
C ARG A 77 89.68 -41.52 63.72
N GLN A 78 89.61 -42.62 62.97
CA GLN A 78 88.87 -42.70 61.71
C GLN A 78 87.36 -42.67 61.90
N VAL A 79 86.82 -43.29 62.97
CA VAL A 79 85.40 -43.16 63.36
C VAL A 79 85.06 -41.71 63.67
N VAL A 80 85.92 -41.00 64.41
CA VAL A 80 85.73 -39.57 64.70
C VAL A 80 85.75 -38.74 63.40
N THR A 81 86.69 -39.00 62.49
CA THR A 81 86.74 -38.32 61.19
C THR A 81 85.52 -38.62 60.32
N ASN A 82 85.08 -39.88 60.25
CA ASN A 82 83.92 -40.28 59.46
C ASN A 82 82.62 -39.73 60.04
N ARG A 83 82.50 -39.68 61.37
CA ARG A 83 81.37 -39.04 62.05
C ARG A 83 81.29 -37.56 61.71
N LYS A 84 82.42 -36.83 61.78
CA LYS A 84 82.48 -35.42 61.38
C LYS A 84 82.08 -35.22 59.91
N ARG A 85 82.53 -36.09 59.00
CA ARG A 85 82.13 -36.05 57.58
C ARG A 85 80.64 -36.29 57.40
N LEU A 86 80.08 -37.27 58.12
CA LEU A 86 78.65 -37.57 58.06
C LEU A 86 77.83 -36.36 58.54
N GLU A 87 78.21 -35.78 59.68
CA GLU A 87 77.60 -34.57 60.24
C GLU A 87 77.64 -33.41 59.21
N GLN A 88 78.80 -33.12 58.63
CA GLN A 88 78.95 -32.10 57.58
C GLN A 88 78.08 -32.38 56.34
N THR A 89 77.97 -33.64 55.94
CA THR A 89 77.15 -34.03 54.77
C THR A 89 75.66 -33.88 55.07
N THR A 90 75.24 -34.24 56.29
CA THR A 90 73.85 -34.07 56.74
C THR A 90 73.47 -32.59 56.85
N GLU A 91 74.36 -31.74 57.37
CA GLU A 91 74.16 -30.29 57.42
C GLU A 91 74.06 -29.69 56.01
N LEU A 92 74.90 -30.13 55.07
CA LEU A 92 74.82 -29.69 53.68
C LEU A 92 73.50 -30.10 53.02
N LEU A 93 73.06 -31.34 53.22
CA LEU A 93 71.78 -31.83 52.69
C LEU A 93 70.58 -31.08 53.27
N GLN A 94 70.62 -30.74 54.57
CA GLN A 94 69.57 -29.93 55.19
C GLN A 94 69.52 -28.52 54.61
N ARG A 95 70.69 -27.88 54.41
CA ARG A 95 70.77 -26.57 53.74
C ARG A 95 70.24 -26.62 52.32
N MET A 96 70.65 -27.60 51.52
CA MET A 96 70.16 -27.78 50.15
C MET A 96 68.63 -28.00 50.11
N ARG A 97 68.07 -28.74 51.07
CA ARG A 97 66.62 -28.90 51.17
C ARG A 97 65.91 -27.59 51.50
N ALA A 98 66.45 -26.79 52.43
CA ALA A 98 65.90 -25.49 52.77
C ALA A 98 65.94 -24.55 51.55
N GLU A 99 67.08 -24.45 50.87
CA GLU A 99 67.24 -23.67 49.63
C GLU A 99 66.28 -24.14 48.52
N PHE A 100 66.03 -25.45 48.40
CA PHE A 100 65.08 -25.97 47.41
C PHE A 100 63.64 -25.61 47.73
N VAL A 101 63.25 -25.61 49.01
CA VAL A 101 61.93 -25.16 49.44
C VAL A 101 61.77 -23.66 49.15
N GLU A 102 62.75 -22.84 49.52
CA GLU A 102 62.75 -21.40 49.23
C GLU A 102 62.67 -21.12 47.73
N LEU A 103 63.41 -21.85 46.89
CA LEU A 103 63.36 -21.71 45.44
C LEU A 103 61.99 -22.09 44.89
N ASN A 104 61.39 -23.17 45.39
CA ASN A 104 60.07 -23.60 44.95
C ASN A 104 58.98 -22.59 45.35
N ASP A 105 59.06 -22.04 46.56
CA ASP A 105 58.14 -21.00 47.00
C ASP A 105 58.33 -19.71 46.18
N PHE A 106 59.58 -19.35 45.87
CA PHE A 106 59.89 -18.24 44.97
C PHE A 106 59.31 -18.44 43.55
N LEU A 107 59.44 -19.66 42.99
CA LEU A 107 58.90 -19.98 41.66
C LEU A 107 57.37 -19.87 41.64
N LYS A 108 56.69 -20.36 42.69
CA LYS A 108 55.24 -20.22 42.83
C LYS A 108 54.82 -18.76 42.96
N ASP A 109 55.55 -17.96 43.73
CA ASP A 109 55.29 -16.53 43.86
C ASP A 109 55.49 -15.79 42.52
N CYS A 110 56.50 -16.17 41.74
CA CYS A 110 56.71 -15.66 40.39
C CYS A 110 55.56 -16.04 39.45
N GLU A 111 55.13 -17.30 39.46
CA GLU A 111 54.00 -17.77 38.66
C GLU A 111 52.70 -17.04 39.04
N MET A 112 52.42 -16.89 40.33
CA MET A 112 51.25 -16.14 40.81
C MET A 112 51.30 -14.67 40.38
N LYS A 113 52.47 -14.02 40.44
CA LYS A 113 52.65 -12.63 39.98
C LYS A 113 52.46 -12.51 38.48
N GLU A 114 52.97 -13.48 37.70
CA GLU A 114 52.79 -13.52 36.26
C GLU A 114 51.31 -13.68 35.90
N GLN A 115 50.61 -14.64 36.51
CA GLN A 115 49.17 -14.82 36.32
C GLN A 115 48.38 -13.58 36.73
N GLY A 116 48.69 -12.99 37.89
CA GLY A 116 48.05 -11.75 38.34
C GLY A 116 48.27 -10.56 37.41
N ALA A 117 49.46 -10.46 36.81
CA ALA A 117 49.77 -9.45 35.79
C ALA A 117 48.98 -9.72 34.50
N LEU A 118 48.92 -10.97 34.03
CA LEU A 118 48.14 -11.36 32.85
C LEU A 118 46.64 -11.09 33.03
N ASP A 119 46.08 -11.42 34.18
CA ASP A 119 44.68 -11.15 34.51
C ASP A 119 44.39 -9.65 34.59
N THR A 120 45.34 -8.86 35.08
CA THR A 120 45.21 -7.40 35.10
C THR A 120 45.26 -6.83 33.68
N VAL A 121 46.20 -7.28 32.84
CA VAL A 121 46.26 -6.90 31.43
C VAL A 121 44.97 -7.27 30.70
N LYS A 122 44.42 -8.45 30.96
CA LYS A 122 43.15 -8.89 30.37
C LYS A 122 41.99 -7.99 30.77
N ARG A 123 41.83 -7.70 32.06
CA ARG A 123 40.79 -6.80 32.57
C ARG A 123 40.92 -5.38 32.02
N GLU A 124 42.13 -4.85 31.92
CA GLU A 124 42.35 -3.53 31.33
C GLU A 124 42.03 -3.52 29.82
N LYS A 125 42.37 -4.58 29.07
CA LYS A 125 41.95 -4.72 27.67
C LYS A 125 40.43 -4.75 27.52
N GLU A 126 39.73 -5.50 28.36
CA GLU A 126 38.26 -5.56 28.35
C GLU A 126 37.64 -4.18 28.62
N LYS A 127 38.18 -3.43 29.59
CA LYS A 127 37.76 -2.05 29.86
C LYS A 127 38.04 -1.12 28.68
N HIS A 128 39.21 -1.25 28.04
CA HIS A 128 39.54 -0.44 26.86
C HIS A 128 38.52 -0.62 25.75
N VAL A 129 38.12 -1.86 25.43
CA VAL A 129 37.08 -2.13 24.43
C VAL A 129 35.75 -1.48 24.84
N GLN A 130 35.34 -1.61 26.10
CA GLN A 130 34.10 -0.97 26.58
C GLN A 130 34.15 0.55 26.50
N TYR A 131 35.31 1.17 26.75
CA TYR A 131 35.46 2.61 26.62
C TYR A 131 35.50 3.05 25.15
N GLU A 132 36.14 2.29 24.27
CA GLU A 132 36.12 2.55 22.83
C GLU A 132 34.69 2.51 22.27
N GLU A 133 33.89 1.52 22.66
CA GLU A 133 32.47 1.44 22.29
C GLU A 133 31.68 2.65 22.79
N LYS A 134 31.91 3.08 24.03
CA LYS A 134 31.26 4.28 24.60
C LYS A 134 31.71 5.57 23.92
N ILE A 135 32.98 5.69 23.58
CA ILE A 135 33.51 6.85 22.86
C ILE A 135 32.86 6.92 21.48
N ALA A 136 32.79 5.81 20.75
CA ALA A 136 32.13 5.76 19.46
C ALA A 136 30.63 6.11 19.53
N GLN A 137 29.93 5.66 20.59
CA GLN A 137 28.54 6.05 20.83
C GLN A 137 28.42 7.55 21.08
N LEU A 138 29.25 8.12 21.94
CA LEU A 138 29.25 9.56 22.23
C LEU A 138 29.60 10.40 21.01
N GLU A 139 30.54 9.95 20.18
CA GLU A 139 30.87 10.61 18.90
C GLU A 139 29.67 10.61 17.95
N SER A 140 28.95 9.50 17.84
CA SER A 140 27.72 9.44 17.03
C SER A 140 26.60 10.33 17.58
N ASP A 141 26.44 10.38 18.90
CA ASP A 141 25.45 11.26 19.54
C ASP A 141 25.79 12.74 19.33
N LEU A 142 27.08 13.10 19.36
CA LEU A 142 27.56 14.45 19.07
C LEU A 142 27.30 14.83 17.61
N GLU A 143 27.56 13.93 16.66
CA GLU A 143 27.26 14.17 15.24
C GLU A 143 25.77 14.41 14.99
N GLN A 144 24.90 13.62 15.65
CA GLN A 144 23.45 13.82 15.57
C GLN A 144 23.01 15.15 16.18
N LEU A 145 23.63 15.55 17.29
CA LEU A 145 23.33 16.82 17.94
C LEU A 145 23.79 18.01 17.09
N ASP A 146 24.95 17.92 16.44
CA ASP A 146 25.42 18.93 15.51
C ASP A 146 24.50 19.06 14.29
N GLU A 147 24.05 17.94 13.71
CA GLU A 147 23.07 17.96 12.62
C GLU A 147 21.75 18.61 13.07
N PHE A 148 21.30 18.31 14.29
CA PHE A 148 20.12 18.91 14.88
C PHE A 148 20.28 20.42 15.06
N VAL A 149 21.44 20.88 15.55
CA VAL A 149 21.75 22.31 15.70
C VAL A 149 21.70 23.01 14.35
N VAL A 150 22.33 22.46 13.32
CA VAL A 150 22.30 23.04 11.97
C VAL A 150 20.87 23.15 11.45
N LYS A 151 20.07 22.09 11.58
CA LYS A 151 18.64 22.12 11.20
C LYS A 151 17.84 23.15 11.98
N TYR A 152 18.13 23.31 13.27
CA TYR A 152 17.46 24.31 14.11
C TYR A 152 17.85 25.73 13.72
N GLU A 153 19.13 25.99 13.44
CA GLU A 153 19.60 27.28 12.95
C GLU A 153 18.96 27.63 11.59
N GLU A 154 18.89 26.67 10.66
CA GLU A 154 18.16 26.83 9.40
C GLU A 154 16.69 27.18 9.64
N THR A 155 16.05 26.50 10.58
CA THR A 155 14.64 26.72 10.94
C THR A 155 14.44 28.11 11.56
N ILE A 156 15.33 28.53 12.46
CA ILE A 156 15.31 29.88 13.06
C ILE A 156 15.48 30.94 11.97
N ASN A 157 16.42 30.76 11.04
CA ASN A 157 16.63 31.67 9.92
C ASN A 157 15.41 31.76 8.98
N GLN A 158 14.67 30.66 8.82
CA GLN A 158 13.40 30.67 8.08
C GLN A 158 12.30 31.46 8.82
N PHE A 159 12.30 31.43 10.15
CA PHE A 159 11.28 32.10 10.97
C PHE A 159 11.60 33.57 11.30
N GLU A 160 12.86 33.98 11.23
CA GLU A 160 13.32 35.35 11.51
C GLU A 160 12.56 36.43 10.71
N PRO A 161 12.25 36.27 9.41
CA PRO A 161 11.48 37.27 8.68
C PRO A 161 10.05 37.42 9.20
N PHE A 162 9.42 36.32 9.63
CA PHE A 162 8.05 36.36 10.16
C PHE A 162 8.02 37.03 11.53
N GLU A 163 9.02 36.78 12.38
CA GLU A 163 9.20 37.48 13.65
C GLU A 163 9.34 39.00 13.42
N LYS A 164 10.20 39.42 12.49
CA LYS A 164 10.35 40.84 12.12
C LYS A 164 9.03 41.48 11.66
N VAL A 165 8.22 40.77 10.88
CA VAL A 165 6.91 41.27 10.44
C VAL A 165 5.94 41.37 11.62
N MET A 166 5.95 40.41 12.54
CA MET A 166 5.12 40.47 13.74
C MET A 166 5.52 41.62 14.66
N GLU A 167 6.82 41.83 14.88
CA GLU A 167 7.35 42.98 15.62
C GLU A 167 6.97 44.31 14.97
N GLN A 168 7.12 44.43 13.64
CA GLN A 168 6.70 45.62 12.90
C GLN A 168 5.19 45.87 13.03
N THR A 169 4.38 44.82 12.94
CA THR A 169 2.92 44.91 13.07
C THR A 169 2.52 45.37 14.48
N ILE A 170 3.21 44.88 15.52
CA ILE A 170 3.01 45.33 16.90
C ILE A 170 3.46 46.79 17.06
N ALA A 171 4.57 47.20 16.46
CA ALA A 171 5.06 48.58 16.54
C ALA A 171 4.14 49.59 15.81
N GLU A 172 3.57 49.21 14.67
CA GLU A 172 2.67 50.05 13.88
C GLU A 172 1.25 50.09 14.44
N SER A 173 0.78 48.97 15.00
CA SER A 173 -0.56 48.86 15.53
C SER A 173 -0.62 49.26 17.01
N LYS A 174 -1.57 50.11 17.38
CA LYS A 174 -1.87 50.39 18.80
C LYS A 174 -2.80 49.35 19.45
N THR A 175 -3.06 48.25 18.74
CA THR A 175 -4.14 47.31 19.08
C THR A 175 -3.60 46.05 19.76
N TYR A 176 -2.34 45.72 19.52
CA TYR A 176 -1.69 44.53 20.06
C TYR A 176 -0.52 44.97 20.94
N GLU A 177 -0.51 44.53 22.19
CA GLU A 177 0.59 44.84 23.13
C GLU A 177 1.62 43.71 23.13
N THR A 178 1.17 42.46 23.02
CA THR A 178 2.03 41.27 23.02
C THR A 178 1.88 40.48 21.72
N MET A 179 2.95 39.81 21.29
CA MET A 179 2.94 38.88 20.16
C MET A 179 1.87 37.78 20.30
N GLN A 180 1.63 37.32 21.54
CA GLN A 180 0.59 36.36 21.85
C GLN A 180 -0.83 36.88 21.54
N ASP A 181 -1.09 38.18 21.76
CA ASP A 181 -2.39 38.79 21.46
C ASP A 181 -2.62 38.85 19.94
N LEU A 182 -1.57 39.16 19.18
CA LEU A 182 -1.60 39.14 17.71
C LEU A 182 -1.90 37.73 17.19
N ILE A 183 -1.22 36.70 17.71
CA ILE A 183 -1.44 35.31 17.33
C ILE A 183 -2.87 34.88 17.66
N GLN A 184 -3.34 35.14 18.88
CA GLN A 184 -4.70 34.76 19.29
C GLN A 184 -5.77 35.45 18.42
N ARG A 185 -5.53 36.70 18.01
CA ARG A 185 -6.42 37.42 17.10
C ARG A 185 -6.41 36.80 15.70
N CYS A 186 -5.23 36.47 15.18
CA CYS A 186 -5.09 35.77 13.90
C CYS A 186 -5.79 34.41 13.93
N ASP A 187 -5.65 33.63 14.99
CA ASP A 187 -6.33 32.35 15.16
C ASP A 187 -7.85 32.52 15.20
N SER A 188 -8.34 33.52 15.92
CA SER A 188 -9.77 33.84 15.98
C SER A 188 -10.31 34.29 14.61
N LEU A 189 -9.53 35.06 13.86
CA LEU A 189 -9.88 35.50 12.51
C LEU A 189 -9.86 34.33 11.52
N LEU A 190 -8.89 33.43 11.63
CA LEU A 190 -8.80 32.23 10.80
C LEU A 190 -9.98 31.30 11.07
N LEU A 191 -10.35 31.10 12.33
CA LEU A 191 -11.52 30.32 12.71
C LEU A 191 -12.81 30.96 12.16
N ALA A 192 -12.97 32.27 12.33
CA ALA A 192 -14.11 33.00 11.78
C ALA A 192 -14.15 32.90 10.25
N GLN A 193 -13.01 32.94 9.56
CA GLN A 193 -12.93 32.77 8.11
C GLN A 193 -13.40 31.38 7.67
N VAL A 194 -13.03 30.32 8.40
CA VAL A 194 -13.49 28.96 8.14
C VAL A 194 -15.01 28.86 8.33
N GLU A 195 -15.54 29.42 9.41
CA GLU A 195 -16.99 29.43 9.68
C GLU A 195 -17.77 30.20 8.60
N ILE A 196 -17.30 31.40 8.22
CA ILE A 196 -17.91 32.20 7.15
C ILE A 196 -17.90 31.42 5.83
N SER A 197 -16.78 30.79 5.48
CA SER A 197 -16.66 30.01 4.24
C SER A 197 -17.65 28.83 4.22
N ALA A 198 -17.83 28.15 5.36
CA ALA A 198 -18.79 27.06 5.48
C ALA A 198 -20.24 27.56 5.30
N VAL A 199 -20.60 28.69 5.92
CA VAL A 199 -21.93 29.31 5.77
C VAL A 199 -22.15 29.78 4.33
N GLU A 200 -21.14 30.38 3.70
CA GLU A 200 -21.22 30.83 2.30
C GLU A 200 -21.47 29.64 1.36
N GLN A 201 -20.73 28.54 1.55
CA GLN A 201 -20.92 27.33 0.77
C GLN A 201 -22.32 26.74 0.94
N GLN A 202 -22.86 26.73 2.17
CA GLN A 202 -24.24 26.33 2.43
C GLN A 202 -25.23 27.24 1.69
N LYS A 203 -25.04 28.57 1.72
CA LYS A 203 -25.92 29.50 1.02
C LYS A 203 -25.87 29.35 -0.49
N ILE A 204 -24.71 29.06 -1.06
CA ILE A 204 -24.59 28.75 -2.49
C ILE A 204 -25.39 27.49 -2.83
N GLN A 205 -25.34 26.45 -1.99
CA GLN A 205 -26.14 25.23 -2.19
C GLN A 205 -27.65 25.51 -2.11
N GLU A 206 -28.10 26.28 -1.11
CA GLU A 206 -29.51 26.68 -0.98
C GLU A 206 -29.98 27.48 -2.21
N ILE A 207 -29.17 28.42 -2.72
CA ILE A 207 -29.48 29.18 -3.94
C ILE A 207 -29.57 28.26 -5.15
N GLU A 208 -28.67 27.29 -5.28
CA GLU A 208 -28.67 26.37 -6.40
C GLU A 208 -29.88 25.43 -6.36
N GLU A 209 -30.30 24.99 -5.18
CA GLU A 209 -31.54 24.23 -5.01
C GLU A 209 -32.77 25.05 -5.43
N ILE A 210 -32.86 26.32 -5.00
CA ILE A 210 -33.93 27.24 -5.42
C ILE A 210 -33.93 27.42 -6.94
N ARG A 211 -32.76 27.61 -7.56
CA ARG A 211 -32.62 27.72 -9.02
C ARG A 211 -33.10 26.47 -9.74
N GLN A 212 -32.72 25.28 -9.26
CA GLN A 212 -33.19 24.02 -9.82
C GLN A 212 -34.70 23.87 -9.71
N ASN A 213 -35.28 24.24 -8.57
CA ASN A 213 -36.73 24.19 -8.35
C ASN A 213 -37.47 25.17 -9.26
N LEU A 214 -36.95 26.40 -9.41
CA LEU A 214 -37.49 27.39 -10.35
C LEU A 214 -37.41 26.89 -11.80
N PHE A 215 -36.30 26.28 -12.19
CA PHE A 215 -36.13 25.69 -13.53
C PHE A 215 -37.15 24.57 -13.79
N LYS A 216 -37.36 23.66 -12.81
CA LYS A 216 -38.37 22.61 -12.90
C LYS A 216 -39.79 23.19 -13.02
N ALA A 217 -40.13 24.19 -12.20
CA ALA A 217 -41.43 24.86 -12.26
C ALA A 217 -41.64 25.55 -13.62
N THR A 218 -40.63 26.24 -14.14
CA THR A 218 -40.67 26.92 -15.44
C THR A 218 -40.83 25.92 -16.58
N LYS A 219 -40.09 24.81 -16.55
CA LYS A 219 -40.22 23.71 -17.53
C LYS A 219 -41.62 23.11 -17.51
N THR A 220 -42.19 22.93 -16.32
CA THR A 220 -43.56 22.40 -16.16
C THR A 220 -44.59 23.39 -16.72
N ALA A 221 -44.46 24.68 -16.40
CA ALA A 221 -45.33 25.73 -16.95
C ALA A 221 -45.23 25.81 -18.47
N LEU A 222 -44.01 25.75 -19.03
CA LEU A 222 -43.80 25.73 -20.47
C LEU A 222 -44.48 24.51 -21.11
N HIS A 223 -44.37 23.33 -20.50
CA HIS A 223 -45.03 22.13 -20.97
C HIS A 223 -46.57 22.29 -21.00
N ILE A 224 -47.15 22.86 -19.95
CA ILE A 224 -48.59 23.17 -19.89
C ILE A 224 -48.97 24.16 -20.99
N ILE A 225 -48.21 25.24 -21.18
CA ILE A 225 -48.47 26.24 -22.24
C ILE A 225 -48.42 25.56 -23.62
N THR A 226 -47.43 24.71 -23.88
CA THR A 226 -47.35 23.98 -25.15
C THR A 226 -48.53 23.02 -25.34
N GLY A 227 -49.00 22.36 -24.27
CA GLY A 227 -50.21 21.55 -24.31
C GLY A 227 -51.45 22.37 -24.69
N LEU A 228 -51.67 23.49 -23.99
CA LEU A 228 -52.78 24.40 -24.27
C LEU A 228 -52.73 24.98 -25.69
N ASN A 229 -51.54 25.27 -26.21
CA ASN A 229 -51.39 25.77 -27.58
C ASN A 229 -51.73 24.69 -28.63
N ASN A 230 -51.42 23.43 -28.35
CA ASN A 230 -51.84 22.31 -29.20
C ASN A 230 -53.35 22.13 -29.15
N ASP A 231 -53.96 22.14 -27.96
CA ASP A 231 -55.41 22.04 -27.79
C ASP A 231 -56.14 23.20 -28.49
N LEU A 232 -55.63 24.42 -28.38
CA LEU A 232 -56.15 25.61 -29.09
C LEU A 232 -56.07 25.42 -30.61
N SER A 233 -54.96 24.89 -31.12
CA SER A 233 -54.76 24.66 -32.55
C SER A 233 -55.71 23.57 -33.08
N GLU A 234 -55.93 22.52 -32.30
CA GLU A 234 -56.92 21.48 -32.60
C GLU A 234 -58.34 22.07 -32.62
N LEU A 235 -58.72 22.81 -31.59
CA LEU A 235 -60.03 23.46 -31.51
C LEU A 235 -60.25 24.45 -32.66
N LEU A 236 -59.23 25.22 -33.04
CA LEU A 236 -59.31 26.13 -34.17
C LEU A 236 -59.55 25.37 -35.48
N THR A 237 -58.88 24.22 -35.67
CA THR A 237 -59.07 23.38 -36.85
C THR A 237 -60.48 22.78 -36.89
N GLN A 238 -60.98 22.28 -35.75
CA GLN A 238 -62.36 21.80 -35.62
C GLN A 238 -63.38 22.91 -35.89
N TYR A 239 -63.13 24.12 -35.37
CA TYR A 239 -64.00 25.28 -35.60
C TYR A 239 -64.02 25.69 -37.08
N VAL A 240 -62.86 25.73 -37.74
CA VAL A 240 -62.79 26.02 -39.18
C VAL A 240 -63.54 24.97 -39.99
N ALA A 241 -63.35 23.69 -39.70
CA ALA A 241 -64.06 22.60 -40.36
C ALA A 241 -65.58 22.70 -40.17
N ALA A 242 -66.05 22.94 -38.95
CA ALA A 242 -67.47 23.14 -38.66
C ALA A 242 -68.06 24.38 -39.37
N LYS A 243 -67.28 25.47 -39.44
CA LYS A 243 -67.67 26.69 -40.16
C LYS A 243 -67.78 26.45 -41.66
N GLU A 244 -66.83 25.73 -42.27
CA GLU A 244 -66.87 25.36 -43.68
C GLU A 244 -68.07 24.46 -43.98
N GLU A 245 -68.35 23.50 -43.12
CA GLU A 245 -69.55 22.67 -43.24
C GLU A 245 -70.84 23.49 -43.11
N GLY A 246 -70.91 24.41 -42.14
CA GLY A 246 -72.02 25.35 -42.00
C GLY A 246 -72.25 26.19 -43.26
N LEU A 247 -71.19 26.72 -43.85
CA LEU A 247 -71.27 27.48 -45.10
C LEU A 247 -71.73 26.60 -46.28
N ARG A 248 -71.31 25.33 -46.33
CA ARG A 248 -71.77 24.37 -47.34
C ARG A 248 -73.27 24.11 -47.21
N TRP A 249 -73.78 23.94 -46.00
CA TRP A 249 -75.21 23.76 -45.75
C TRP A 249 -76.00 25.02 -46.06
N GLU A 250 -75.49 26.20 -45.68
CA GLU A 250 -76.11 27.49 -46.01
C GLU A 250 -76.21 27.69 -47.54
N LYS A 251 -75.14 27.37 -48.27
CA LYS A 251 -75.15 27.41 -49.74
C LYS A 251 -76.19 26.44 -50.32
N SER A 252 -76.26 25.22 -49.79
CA SER A 252 -77.23 24.21 -50.23
C SER A 252 -78.67 24.66 -49.97
N VAL A 253 -78.95 25.22 -48.79
CA VAL A 253 -80.26 25.79 -48.44
C VAL A 253 -80.60 26.97 -49.34
N THR A 254 -79.64 27.83 -49.65
CA THR A 254 -79.84 28.98 -50.56
C THR A 254 -80.21 28.52 -51.96
N VAL A 255 -79.56 27.47 -52.47
CA VAL A 255 -79.88 26.86 -53.78
C VAL A 255 -81.29 26.26 -53.76
N VAL A 256 -81.66 25.52 -52.71
CA VAL A 256 -83.02 24.98 -52.59
C VAL A 256 -84.05 26.12 -52.54
N LYS A 257 -83.76 27.18 -51.78
CA LYS A 257 -84.63 28.35 -51.67
C LYS A 257 -84.81 29.05 -53.01
N SER A 258 -83.74 29.22 -53.81
CA SER A 258 -83.86 29.81 -55.15
C SER A 258 -84.69 28.93 -56.08
N TYR A 259 -84.48 27.61 -56.06
CA TYR A 259 -85.33 26.68 -56.82
C TYR A 259 -86.80 26.75 -56.40
N MET A 260 -87.09 26.85 -55.11
CA MET A 260 -88.46 27.01 -54.62
C MET A 260 -89.09 28.32 -55.10
N VAL A 261 -88.36 29.44 -55.05
CA VAL A 261 -88.83 30.74 -55.55
C VAL A 261 -89.05 30.72 -57.06
N GLU A 262 -88.13 30.11 -57.82
CA GLU A 262 -88.26 29.94 -59.29
C GLU A 262 -89.48 29.07 -59.64
N ASN A 263 -89.66 27.95 -58.95
CA ASN A 263 -90.81 27.07 -59.14
C ASN A 263 -92.13 27.77 -58.78
N GLU A 264 -92.17 28.48 -57.64
CA GLU A 264 -93.32 29.28 -57.23
C GLU A 264 -93.63 30.37 -58.26
N SER A 265 -92.61 31.04 -58.82
CA SER A 265 -92.80 32.04 -59.89
C SER A 265 -93.33 31.41 -61.18
N SER A 266 -92.85 30.22 -61.54
CA SER A 266 -93.29 29.48 -62.73
C SER A 266 -94.74 29.03 -62.58
N ILE A 267 -95.12 28.50 -61.42
CA ILE A 267 -96.50 28.16 -61.08
C ILE A 267 -97.38 29.41 -61.17
N ASN A 268 -96.97 30.54 -60.57
CA ASN A 268 -97.72 31.79 -60.66
C ASN A 268 -97.89 32.28 -62.11
N CYS A 269 -96.84 32.21 -62.94
CA CYS A 269 -96.91 32.55 -64.36
C CYS A 269 -97.87 31.63 -65.13
N LEU A 270 -97.85 30.32 -64.85
CA LEU A 270 -98.79 29.36 -65.44
C LEU A 270 -100.23 29.67 -65.04
N LEU A 271 -100.48 29.95 -63.75
CA LEU A 271 -101.79 30.38 -63.26
C LEU A 271 -102.26 31.66 -63.95
N ASP A 272 -101.37 32.64 -64.14
CA ASP A 272 -101.68 33.88 -64.85
C ASP A 272 -101.97 33.64 -66.33
N ALA A 273 -101.22 32.76 -66.99
CA ALA A 273 -101.46 32.39 -68.39
C ALA A 273 -102.81 31.68 -68.56
N ILE A 274 -103.14 30.71 -67.70
CA ILE A 274 -104.44 30.01 -67.70
C ILE A 274 -105.57 31.02 -67.50
N ASN A 275 -105.45 31.88 -66.49
CA ASN A 275 -106.44 32.91 -66.21
C ASN A 275 -106.58 33.89 -67.38
N HIS A 276 -105.48 34.26 -68.04
CA HIS A 276 -105.51 35.14 -69.20
C HIS A 276 -106.22 34.51 -70.40
N VAL A 277 -105.91 33.25 -70.73
CA VAL A 277 -106.58 32.50 -71.80
C VAL A 277 -108.07 32.35 -71.50
N TYR A 278 -108.43 32.01 -70.27
CA TYR A 278 -109.83 31.93 -69.81
C TYR A 278 -110.57 33.26 -70.03
N ILE A 279 -109.98 34.38 -69.62
CA ILE A 279 -110.57 35.72 -69.79
C ILE A 279 -110.70 36.06 -71.29
N LEU A 280 -109.70 35.76 -72.11
CA LEU A 280 -109.73 36.04 -73.56
C LEU A 280 -110.84 35.25 -74.26
N LEU A 281 -110.96 33.95 -73.99
CA LEU A 281 -112.01 33.11 -74.57
C LEU A 281 -113.41 33.57 -74.15
N ARG A 282 -113.57 33.97 -72.89
CA ARG A 282 -114.84 34.55 -72.41
C ARG A 282 -115.16 35.90 -73.02
N LYS A 283 -114.17 36.79 -73.13
CA LYS A 283 -114.33 38.08 -73.82
C LYS A 283 -114.73 37.89 -75.29
N ARG A 284 -114.14 36.91 -75.99
CA ARG A 284 -114.52 36.57 -77.37
C ARG A 284 -115.99 36.14 -77.48
N ARG A 285 -116.50 35.43 -76.48
CA ARG A 285 -117.92 35.02 -76.40
C ARG A 285 -118.85 36.10 -75.82
N GLY A 286 -118.33 37.30 -75.53
CA GLY A 286 -119.08 38.41 -74.95
C GLY A 286 -119.53 38.21 -73.49
N SER A 287 -118.98 37.22 -72.79
CA SER A 287 -119.36 36.86 -71.41
C SER A 287 -118.34 37.36 -70.38
N GLN A 288 -118.80 37.79 -69.21
CA GLN A 288 -117.92 38.20 -68.11
C GLN A 288 -117.24 36.99 -67.42
N PRO A 289 -116.00 37.11 -66.92
CA PRO A 289 -115.33 36.06 -66.14
C PRO A 289 -116.12 35.72 -64.86
N LYS A 290 -116.29 34.43 -64.53
CA LYS A 290 -117.00 33.97 -63.31
C LYS A 290 -116.08 33.31 -62.27
N ALA A 291 -115.02 32.63 -62.70
CA ALA A 291 -114.10 31.91 -61.80
C ALA A 291 -112.91 32.79 -61.36
N PRO A 292 -112.52 32.80 -60.07
CA PRO A 292 -111.35 33.51 -59.58
C PRO A 292 -110.04 32.81 -59.99
N ARG A 293 -108.91 33.53 -59.93
CA ARG A 293 -107.55 33.06 -60.32
C ARG A 293 -107.13 31.73 -59.67
N GLY A 294 -107.61 31.44 -58.45
CA GLY A 294 -107.25 30.22 -57.72
C GLY A 294 -108.06 28.98 -58.11
N ASP A 295 -109.16 29.13 -58.84
CA ASP A 295 -110.02 28.01 -59.26
C ASP A 295 -109.63 27.54 -60.67
N VAL A 296 -108.48 26.89 -60.76
CA VAL A 296 -107.85 26.47 -62.01
C VAL A 296 -108.66 25.41 -62.74
N GLU A 297 -109.32 24.52 -62.01
CA GLU A 297 -110.09 23.41 -62.56
C GLU A 297 -111.26 23.93 -63.41
N THR A 298 -112.07 24.84 -62.86
CA THR A 298 -113.20 25.40 -63.62
C THR A 298 -112.76 26.32 -64.77
N GLN A 299 -111.59 26.96 -64.67
CA GLN A 299 -111.00 27.73 -65.76
C GLN A 299 -110.55 26.82 -66.91
N LEU A 300 -109.85 25.72 -66.60
CA LEU A 300 -109.36 24.76 -67.59
C LEU A 300 -110.50 24.00 -68.28
N ASP A 301 -111.53 23.58 -67.55
CA ASP A 301 -112.69 22.91 -68.13
C ASP A 301 -113.38 23.80 -69.17
N HIS A 302 -113.54 25.09 -68.87
CA HIS A 302 -114.13 26.03 -69.83
C HIS A 302 -113.22 26.29 -71.04
N ILE A 303 -111.90 26.36 -70.83
CA ILE A 303 -110.93 26.47 -71.93
C ILE A 303 -111.02 25.22 -72.83
N LYS A 304 -111.11 24.03 -72.24
CA LYS A 304 -111.23 22.75 -72.96
C LYS A 304 -112.50 22.70 -73.80
N GLU A 305 -113.66 23.01 -73.22
CA GLU A 305 -114.94 23.08 -73.94
C GLU A 305 -114.85 24.03 -75.15
N GLU A 306 -114.23 25.20 -74.97
CA GLU A 306 -114.11 26.17 -76.07
C GLU A 306 -113.13 25.72 -77.15
N ILE A 307 -112.02 25.08 -76.77
CA ILE A 307 -111.09 24.50 -77.75
C ILE A 307 -111.79 23.40 -78.55
N GLU A 308 -112.60 22.55 -77.91
CA GLU A 308 -113.38 21.51 -78.59
C GLU A 308 -114.38 22.13 -79.58
N ILE A 309 -115.10 23.18 -79.18
CA ILE A 309 -115.99 23.93 -80.08
C ILE A 309 -115.20 24.53 -81.25
N LEU A 310 -114.05 25.15 -80.99
CA LEU A 310 -113.21 25.72 -82.05
C LEU A 310 -112.61 24.65 -82.97
N HIS A 311 -112.29 23.46 -82.45
CA HIS A 311 -111.89 22.33 -83.27
C HIS A 311 -113.02 21.84 -84.15
N GLU A 312 -114.24 21.79 -83.64
CA GLU A 312 -115.41 21.42 -84.43
C GLU A 312 -115.72 22.47 -85.50
N VAL A 313 -115.66 23.76 -85.18
CA VAL A 313 -115.79 24.85 -86.16
C VAL A 313 -114.67 24.78 -87.21
N ARG A 314 -113.43 24.49 -86.82
CA ARG A 314 -112.32 24.30 -87.77
C ARG A 314 -112.53 23.07 -88.64
N ARG A 315 -113.03 21.97 -88.08
CA ARG A 315 -113.34 20.73 -88.81
C ARG A 315 -114.43 20.99 -89.85
N LEU A 316 -115.49 21.69 -89.46
CA LEU A 316 -116.58 22.12 -90.35
C LEU A 316 -116.08 23.12 -91.40
N ALA A 317 -115.23 24.07 -91.03
CA ALA A 317 -114.61 25.02 -91.97
C ALA A 317 -113.67 24.32 -92.96
N ALA A 318 -112.87 23.34 -92.52
CA ALA A 318 -112.01 22.53 -93.38
C ALA A 318 -112.80 21.53 -94.25
N ALA A 319 -113.97 21.07 -93.79
CA ALA A 319 -114.92 20.32 -94.61
C ALA A 319 -115.56 21.23 -95.67
N LYS A 320 -115.87 22.48 -95.32
CA LYS A 320 -116.39 23.49 -96.26
C LYS A 320 -115.33 23.90 -97.29
N LEU A 321 -114.08 24.10 -96.88
CA LEU A 321 -112.95 24.40 -97.77
C LEU A 321 -112.61 23.26 -98.75
N ARG A 322 -112.98 22.01 -98.42
CA ARG A 322 -112.81 20.86 -99.32
C ARG A 322 -113.93 20.72 -100.34
N ASN A 323 -115.11 21.29 -100.07
CA ASN A 323 -116.28 21.20 -100.94
C ASN A 323 -116.44 22.42 -101.88
N GLU A 324 -115.77 23.55 -101.60
CA GLU A 324 -115.79 24.75 -102.43
C GLU A 324 -114.36 25.10 -102.87
N GLY A 325 -113.99 24.71 -104.09
CA GLY A 325 -112.74 25.12 -104.73
C GLY A 325 -112.81 26.57 -105.21
N HIS A 326 -112.21 27.51 -104.46
CA HIS A 326 -111.50 28.75 -104.86
C HIS A 326 -111.39 29.68 -103.63
N SER A 327 -110.19 29.88 -103.07
CA SER A 327 -109.16 30.88 -103.44
C SER A 327 -109.49 32.31 -102.97
N LEU A 328 -108.86 32.71 -101.86
CA LEU A 328 -108.52 34.11 -101.56
C LEU A 328 -106.99 34.21 -101.40
N CYS A 329 -106.34 34.57 -102.50
CA CYS A 329 -105.06 35.28 -102.47
C CYS A 329 -105.34 36.77 -102.25
N ALA A 330 -104.79 37.34 -101.18
CA ALA A 330 -104.24 38.70 -101.08
C ALA A 330 -103.65 38.82 -99.65
N GLU A 331 -102.35 38.56 -99.46
CA GLU A 331 -101.21 39.47 -99.68
C GLU A 331 -101.16 40.72 -98.77
N LYS A 332 -100.09 40.70 -97.94
CA LYS A 332 -99.14 41.78 -97.63
C LYS A 332 -99.36 42.68 -96.40
N GLY A 333 -98.31 42.68 -95.56
CA GLY A 333 -97.87 43.77 -94.69
C GLY A 333 -98.19 43.52 -93.22
N THR A 334 -97.23 43.25 -92.32
CA THR A 334 -96.08 44.12 -92.06
C THR A 334 -94.98 43.38 -91.29
N GLN A 335 -93.78 43.36 -91.86
CA GLN A 335 -92.52 43.30 -91.11
C GLN A 335 -92.20 44.68 -90.52
N ARG A 336 -91.38 44.68 -89.45
CA ARG A 336 -90.71 45.78 -88.71
C ARG A 336 -91.43 46.12 -87.39
N ARG A 337 -90.76 46.18 -86.23
CA ARG A 337 -89.37 46.59 -85.96
C ARG A 337 -88.90 46.05 -84.61
N LYS A 338 -87.61 45.70 -84.56
CA LYS A 338 -86.78 45.62 -83.34
C LYS A 338 -86.80 46.95 -82.58
N THR A 339 -86.88 46.86 -81.25
CA THR A 339 -86.24 47.72 -80.24
C THR A 339 -86.19 46.87 -78.96
N ALA A 340 -85.03 46.32 -78.59
CA ALA A 340 -84.05 46.98 -77.72
C ALA A 340 -84.53 47.07 -76.27
N LEU A 341 -84.22 46.03 -75.48
CA LEU A 341 -83.49 46.08 -74.21
C LEU A 341 -83.18 44.66 -73.74
#